data_AF-A0AAW6HZM9-F1
#
_entry.id   AF-A0AAW6HZM9-F1
#
_cell.length_a   1.000
_cell.length_b   1.000
_cell.length_c   1.000
_cell.angle_alpha   90.00
_cell.angle_beta   90.00
_cell.angle_gamma   90.00
#
_symmetry.space_group_name_H-M   'P 1'
#
loop_
_entity.id
_entity.type
_entity.pdbx_description
1 polymer ?
#
loop_
_entity_poly.entity_id
_entity_poly.type
_entity_poly.pdbx_seq_one_letter_code
_entity_poly.pdbx_strand_id
1 'polypeptide(L)'
;MVLVVISFLVIAAYTAAVCIKAKGVPYSISATYYTLDHKLIFGASMVLTAMFLFPVIWEMSTTFTMRLLAIAACIGLIGVGLAPDFKDAWINRIHCGSAALTLLSSQLWVGCTSFWWVLIPVWLAFIVYTVIGMGKRLSGNIWQDFVSTKPMFWCEIAALSTTFGVCGLAL
;
A
#
# COMPACT_ATOMS: atom_id res chain seq x y z
N MET A 1 17.65 -7.05 -7.85
CA MET A 1 17.07 -6.22 -8.94
C MET A 1 15.82 -6.85 -9.52
N VAL A 2 15.93 -8.00 -10.19
CA VAL A 2 14.84 -8.57 -11.00
C VAL A 2 13.54 -8.76 -10.21
N LEU A 3 13.61 -9.34 -9.00
CA LEU A 3 12.42 -9.59 -8.18
C LEU A 3 11.73 -8.30 -7.71
N VAL A 4 12.48 -7.25 -7.38
CA VAL A 4 11.92 -5.93 -7.03
C VAL A 4 11.17 -5.36 -8.22
N VAL A 5 11.78 -5.39 -9.41
CA VAL A 5 11.16 -4.89 -10.63
C VAL A 5 9.88 -5.66 -10.96
N ILE A 6 9.90 -6.99 -10.87
CA ILE A 6 8.70 -7.80 -11.11
C ILE A 6 7.60 -7.45 -10.09
N SER A 7 7.92 -7.41 -8.79
CA SER A 7 6.96 -7.04 -7.75
C SER A 7 6.36 -5.65 -7.98
N PHE A 8 7.21 -4.67 -8.30
CA PHE A 8 6.78 -3.31 -8.60
C PHE A 8 5.87 -3.26 -9.82
N LEU A 9 6.23 -3.94 -10.90
CA LEU A 9 5.42 -3.97 -12.12
C LEU A 9 4.05 -4.63 -11.89
N VAL A 10 3.97 -5.68 -11.08
CA VAL A 10 2.68 -6.31 -10.72
C VAL A 10 1.75 -5.29 -10.05
N ILE A 11 2.20 -4.65 -8.96
CA ILE A 11 1.34 -3.72 -8.22
C ILE A 11 1.08 -2.43 -9.00
N ALA A 12 2.06 -1.92 -9.74
CA ALA A 12 1.93 -0.69 -10.52
C ALA A 12 1.01 -0.89 -11.72
N ALA A 13 1.15 -1.99 -12.48
CA ALA A 13 0.28 -2.30 -13.60
C ALA A 13 -1.16 -2.53 -13.14
N TYR A 14 -1.36 -3.26 -12.05
CA TYR A 14 -2.67 -3.44 -11.43
C TYR A 14 -3.30 -2.09 -11.05
N THR A 15 -2.58 -1.27 -10.29
CA THR A 15 -3.04 0.03 -9.79
C THR A 15 -3.35 1.00 -10.93
N ALA A 16 -2.50 1.04 -11.96
CA ALA A 16 -2.73 1.86 -13.15
C ALA A 16 -3.98 1.40 -13.92
N ALA A 17 -4.13 0.09 -14.15
CA ALA A 17 -5.27 -0.48 -14.86
C ALA A 17 -6.60 -0.15 -14.16
N VAL A 18 -6.66 -0.25 -12.82
CA VAL A 18 -7.88 0.09 -12.08
C VAL A 18 -8.18 1.58 -12.08
N CYS A 19 -7.15 2.45 -12.05
CA CYS A 19 -7.37 3.90 -12.18
C CYS A 19 -7.90 4.29 -13.57
N ILE A 20 -7.38 3.66 -14.63
CA ILE A 20 -7.87 3.84 -16.00
C ILE A 20 -9.33 3.37 -16.11
N LYS A 21 -9.63 2.17 -15.62
CA LYS A 21 -11.00 1.61 -15.64
C LYS A 21 -11.99 2.48 -14.85
N ALA A 22 -11.57 2.99 -13.68
CA ALA A 22 -12.39 3.84 -12.82
C ALA A 22 -12.52 5.29 -13.33
N LYS A 23 -11.81 5.67 -14.42
CA LYS A 23 -11.71 7.04 -14.94
C LYS A 23 -11.27 8.05 -13.87
N GLY A 24 -10.40 7.62 -12.96
CA GLY A 24 -9.96 8.43 -11.83
C GLY A 24 -9.38 7.59 -10.69
N VAL A 25 -9.07 8.27 -9.59
CA VAL A 25 -8.51 7.65 -8.39
C VAL A 25 -9.64 7.02 -7.55
N PRO A 26 -9.59 5.70 -7.28
CA PRO A 26 -10.59 5.03 -6.44
C PRO A 26 -10.46 5.46 -4.97
N TYR A 27 -11.36 4.98 -4.12
CA TYR A 27 -11.28 5.26 -2.67
C TYR A 27 -10.05 4.64 -2.01
N SER A 28 -9.72 3.40 -2.39
CA SER A 28 -8.51 2.65 -2.06
C SER A 28 -8.22 1.66 -3.19
N ILE A 29 -7.01 1.12 -3.22
CA ILE A 29 -6.62 0.02 -4.13
C ILE A 29 -7.55 -1.17 -3.87
N SER A 30 -7.80 -1.52 -2.60
CA SER A 30 -8.68 -2.62 -2.22
C SER A 30 -10.15 -2.42 -2.63
N ALA A 31 -10.67 -1.19 -2.61
CA ALA A 31 -12.05 -0.90 -3.01
C ALA A 31 -12.35 -1.24 -4.48
N THR A 32 -11.31 -1.31 -5.32
CA THR A 32 -11.46 -1.66 -6.73
C THR A 32 -11.91 -3.10 -6.95
N TYR A 33 -11.72 -4.00 -5.95
CA TYR A 33 -12.25 -5.36 -5.94
C TYR A 33 -13.74 -5.42 -6.32
N TYR A 34 -14.53 -4.45 -5.85
CA TYR A 34 -15.97 -4.38 -6.11
C TYR A 34 -16.36 -3.94 -7.53
N THR A 35 -15.40 -3.46 -8.30
CA THR A 35 -15.59 -2.90 -9.65
C THR A 35 -14.92 -3.74 -10.74
N LEU A 36 -14.18 -4.78 -10.34
CA LEU A 36 -13.49 -5.70 -11.23
C LEU A 36 -14.42 -6.84 -11.66
N ASP A 37 -14.42 -7.12 -12.96
CA ASP A 37 -15.14 -8.28 -13.51
C ASP A 37 -14.43 -9.58 -13.08
N HIS A 38 -13.09 -9.56 -13.14
CA HIS A 38 -12.24 -10.65 -12.66
C HIS A 38 -11.74 -10.38 -11.24
N LYS A 39 -12.56 -10.73 -10.27
CA LYS A 39 -12.31 -10.49 -8.83
C LYS A 39 -10.99 -11.06 -8.30
N LEU A 40 -10.50 -12.16 -8.89
CA LEU A 40 -9.25 -12.81 -8.48
C LEU A 40 -8.00 -11.98 -8.78
N ILE A 41 -8.07 -11.03 -9.73
CA ILE A 41 -6.91 -10.23 -10.14
C ILE A 41 -6.40 -9.36 -8.98
N PHE A 42 -7.30 -8.82 -8.15
CA PHE A 42 -6.89 -8.08 -6.96
C PHE A 42 -6.05 -8.95 -6.01
N GLY A 43 -6.60 -10.11 -5.60
CA GLY A 43 -5.93 -11.03 -4.69
C GLY A 43 -4.59 -11.53 -5.25
N ALA A 44 -4.58 -11.93 -6.53
CA ALA A 44 -3.37 -12.34 -7.21
C ALA A 44 -2.31 -11.22 -7.23
N SER A 45 -2.71 -9.97 -7.47
CA SER A 45 -1.78 -8.84 -7.49
C SER A 45 -1.15 -8.61 -6.11
N MET A 46 -1.93 -8.66 -5.02
CA MET A 46 -1.38 -8.50 -3.66
C MET A 46 -0.42 -9.64 -3.30
N VAL A 47 -0.83 -10.88 -3.56
CA VAL A 47 -0.03 -12.08 -3.24
C VAL A 47 1.27 -12.12 -4.05
N LEU A 48 1.20 -11.90 -5.37
CA LEU A 48 2.38 -11.89 -6.22
C LEU A 48 3.35 -10.75 -5.84
N THR A 49 2.82 -9.56 -5.52
CA THR A 49 3.63 -8.44 -5.02
C THR A 49 4.40 -8.86 -3.77
N ALA A 50 3.71 -9.44 -2.78
CA ALA A 50 4.34 -9.92 -1.55
C ALA A 50 5.38 -11.02 -1.82
N MET A 51 5.04 -12.02 -2.63
CA MET A 51 5.90 -13.15 -2.96
C MET A 51 7.21 -12.72 -3.63
N PHE A 52 7.15 -11.81 -4.60
CA PHE A 52 8.34 -11.35 -5.30
C PHE A 52 9.15 -10.35 -4.46
N LEU A 53 8.51 -9.55 -3.59
CA LEU A 53 9.23 -8.59 -2.76
C LEU A 53 9.92 -9.25 -1.56
N PHE A 54 9.32 -10.31 -1.00
CA PHE A 54 9.75 -10.94 0.24
C PHE A 54 11.25 -11.35 0.26
N PRO A 55 11.79 -12.06 -0.74
CA PRO A 55 13.20 -12.47 -0.72
C PRO A 55 14.15 -11.27 -0.59
N VAL A 56 13.81 -10.15 -1.23
CA VAL A 56 14.65 -8.95 -1.24
C VAL A 56 14.63 -8.27 0.13
N ILE A 57 13.45 -8.00 0.68
CA ILE A 57 13.34 -7.36 1.99
C ILE A 57 13.87 -8.26 3.10
N TRP A 58 13.82 -9.58 2.91
CA TRP A 58 14.41 -10.56 3.82
C TRP A 58 15.94 -10.46 3.83
N GLU A 59 16.58 -10.43 2.65
CA GLU A 59 18.03 -10.26 2.53
C GLU A 59 18.52 -8.92 3.10
N MET A 60 17.74 -7.85 2.90
CA MET A 60 18.01 -6.53 3.49
C MET A 60 17.80 -6.47 5.00
N SER A 61 17.12 -7.46 5.59
CA SER A 61 16.80 -7.49 7.03
C SER A 61 17.96 -8.07 7.85
N THR A 62 18.84 -7.18 8.32
CA THR A 62 20.04 -7.52 9.08
C THR A 62 19.78 -7.85 10.55
N THR A 63 18.63 -7.45 11.09
CA THR A 63 18.24 -7.69 12.49
C THR A 63 17.01 -8.59 12.60
N PHE A 64 16.85 -9.23 13.76
CA PHE A 64 15.65 -10.03 14.06
C PHE A 64 14.37 -9.19 13.93
N THR A 65 14.37 -7.96 14.47
CA THR A 65 13.25 -7.04 14.38
C THR A 65 12.86 -6.74 12.93
N MET A 66 13.83 -6.45 12.07
CA MET A 66 13.56 -6.21 10.64
C MET A 66 12.95 -7.44 9.97
N ARG A 67 13.45 -8.65 10.28
CA ARG A 67 12.89 -9.89 9.72
C ARG A 67 11.45 -10.12 10.16
N LEU A 68 11.12 -9.84 11.42
CA LEU A 68 9.74 -9.91 11.90
C LEU A 68 8.84 -8.91 11.19
N LEU A 69 9.30 -7.66 11.01
CA LEU A 69 8.54 -6.63 10.29
C LEU A 69 8.36 -6.98 8.81
N ALA A 70 9.37 -7.55 8.16
CA ALA A 70 9.29 -8.01 6.77
C ALA A 70 8.27 -9.14 6.61
N ILE A 71 8.30 -10.15 7.50
CA ILE A 71 7.30 -11.23 7.54
C ILE A 71 5.90 -10.65 7.75
N ALA A 72 5.73 -9.80 8.77
CA ALA A 72 4.44 -9.19 9.10
C ALA A 72 3.87 -8.36 7.94
N ALA A 73 4.73 -7.59 7.26
CA ALA A 73 4.34 -6.81 6.09
C ALA A 73 3.83 -7.71 4.94
N CYS A 74 4.57 -8.77 4.61
CA CYS A 74 4.19 -9.69 3.54
C CYS A 74 2.95 -10.52 3.87
N ILE A 75 2.84 -11.03 5.11
CA ILE A 75 1.65 -11.77 5.56
C ILE A 75 0.43 -10.85 5.55
N GLY A 76 0.57 -9.61 6.01
CA GLY A 76 -0.50 -8.63 5.92
C GLY A 76 -0.95 -8.42 4.47
N LEU A 77 -0.03 -8.25 3.52
CA LEU A 77 -0.38 -7.98 2.13
C LEU A 77 -1.08 -9.17 1.49
N ILE A 78 -0.62 -10.39 1.79
CA ILE A 78 -1.30 -11.63 1.40
C ILE A 78 -2.70 -11.69 2.03
N GLY A 79 -2.84 -11.36 3.32
CA GLY A 79 -4.12 -11.32 4.02
C GLY A 79 -5.12 -10.36 3.37
N VAL A 80 -4.67 -9.17 2.97
CA VAL A 80 -5.47 -8.20 2.20
C VAL A 80 -5.99 -8.82 0.90
N GLY A 81 -5.14 -9.56 0.18
CA GLY A 81 -5.50 -10.24 -1.06
C GLY A 81 -6.44 -11.44 -0.88
N LEU A 82 -6.34 -12.16 0.23
CA LEU A 82 -7.15 -13.35 0.54
C LEU A 82 -8.50 -13.01 1.18
N ALA A 83 -8.61 -11.83 1.82
CA ALA A 83 -9.84 -11.33 2.43
C ALA A 83 -10.35 -10.07 1.70
N PRO A 84 -10.62 -10.11 0.39
CA PRO A 84 -10.90 -8.89 -0.38
C PRO A 84 -12.35 -8.38 -0.22
N ASP A 85 -13.29 -9.22 0.21
CA ASP A 85 -14.70 -8.85 0.38
C ASP A 85 -15.00 -8.22 1.74
N PHE A 86 -14.40 -7.07 2.01
CA PHE A 86 -14.53 -6.34 3.28
C PHE A 86 -15.89 -5.65 3.53
N LYS A 87 -16.93 -5.95 2.75
CA LYS A 87 -18.33 -5.57 3.07
C LYS A 87 -18.97 -6.54 4.05
N ASP A 88 -18.51 -7.79 4.06
CA ASP A 88 -18.84 -8.72 5.13
C ASP A 88 -18.14 -8.30 6.43
N ALA A 89 -18.84 -8.33 7.55
CA ALA A 89 -18.33 -7.79 8.82
C ALA A 89 -17.13 -8.58 9.38
N TRP A 90 -17.09 -9.89 9.15
CA TRP A 90 -15.98 -10.74 9.58
C TRP A 90 -14.77 -10.55 8.67
N ILE A 91 -14.97 -10.61 7.35
CA ILE A 91 -13.92 -10.37 6.36
C ILE A 91 -13.37 -8.95 6.50
N ASN A 92 -14.20 -7.95 6.81
CA ASN A 92 -13.74 -6.58 7.04
C ASN A 92 -12.71 -6.48 8.17
N ARG A 93 -12.92 -7.21 9.28
CA ARG A 93 -11.96 -7.21 10.39
C ARG A 93 -10.63 -7.82 9.96
N ILE A 94 -10.67 -8.92 9.21
CA ILE A 94 -9.47 -9.57 8.67
C ILE A 94 -8.77 -8.64 7.68
N HIS A 95 -9.51 -8.04 6.75
CA HIS A 95 -8.98 -7.16 5.72
C HIS A 95 -8.33 -5.92 6.33
N CYS A 96 -9.07 -5.17 7.15
CA CYS A 96 -8.56 -3.98 7.81
C CYS A 96 -7.39 -4.30 8.73
N GLY A 97 -7.45 -5.40 9.48
CA GLY A 97 -6.34 -5.86 10.32
C GLY A 97 -5.09 -6.19 9.49
N SER A 98 -5.26 -6.88 8.36
CA SER A 98 -4.18 -7.23 7.44
C SER A 98 -3.59 -5.99 6.75
N ALA A 99 -4.43 -5.03 6.36
CA ALA A 99 -4.00 -3.76 5.78
C ALA A 99 -3.19 -2.93 6.79
N ALA A 100 -3.68 -2.82 8.03
CA ALA A 100 -2.97 -2.15 9.10
C ALA A 100 -1.63 -2.84 9.41
N LEU A 101 -1.61 -4.17 9.50
CA LEU A 101 -0.40 -4.95 9.72
C LEU A 101 0.63 -4.68 8.60
N THR A 102 0.20 -4.71 7.34
CA THR A 102 1.03 -4.43 6.17
C THR A 102 1.64 -3.04 6.24
N LEU A 103 0.78 -2.04 6.43
CA LEU A 103 1.17 -0.64 6.41
C LEU A 103 2.15 -0.36 7.55
N LEU A 104 1.78 -0.66 8.79
CA LEU A 104 2.62 -0.35 9.94
C LEU A 104 3.95 -1.10 9.87
N SER A 105 3.92 -2.40 9.54
CA SER A 105 5.15 -3.20 9.52
C SER A 105 6.08 -2.79 8.40
N SER A 106 5.57 -2.49 7.20
CA SER A 106 6.41 -2.00 6.09
C SER A 106 7.05 -0.65 6.38
N GLN A 107 6.32 0.28 7.00
CA GLN A 107 6.86 1.61 7.31
C GLN A 107 7.86 1.57 8.46
N LEU A 108 7.60 0.76 9.50
CA LEU A 108 8.57 0.52 10.57
C LEU A 108 9.82 -0.17 10.01
N TRP A 109 9.65 -1.13 9.09
CA TRP A 109 10.78 -1.79 8.42
C TRP A 109 11.64 -0.79 7.66
N VAL A 110 11.03 0.10 6.86
CA VAL A 110 11.73 1.19 6.18
C VAL A 110 12.50 2.06 7.18
N GLY A 111 11.88 2.39 8.32
CA GLY A 111 12.50 3.17 9.40
C GLY A 111 13.73 2.50 10.03
N CYS A 112 13.85 1.17 9.93
CA CYS A 112 15.02 0.42 10.39
C CYS A 112 16.15 0.34 9.34
N THR A 113 15.94 0.82 8.11
CA THR A 113 16.95 0.78 7.05
C THR A 113 17.85 2.03 7.06
N SER A 114 19.03 1.96 6.44
CA SER A 114 19.89 3.12 6.23
C SER A 114 19.24 4.23 5.38
N PHE A 115 18.16 3.90 4.65
CA PHE A 115 17.40 4.81 3.81
C PHE A 115 16.07 5.26 4.44
N TRP A 116 15.96 5.20 5.78
CA TRP A 116 14.78 5.65 6.54
C TRP A 116 14.29 7.05 6.16
N TRP A 117 15.20 7.93 5.72
CA TRP A 117 14.90 9.29 5.31
C TRP A 117 13.90 9.37 4.15
N VAL A 118 13.74 8.31 3.35
CA VAL A 118 12.73 8.21 2.27
C VAL A 118 11.30 8.39 2.81
N LEU A 119 11.04 8.06 4.08
CA LEU A 119 9.75 8.32 4.72
C LEU A 119 9.39 9.80 4.69
N ILE A 120 10.37 10.69 4.91
CA ILE A 120 10.12 12.13 5.07
C ILE A 120 9.50 12.73 3.82
N PRO A 121 10.14 12.71 2.63
CA PRO A 121 9.58 13.36 1.45
C PRO A 121 8.27 12.71 1.00
N VAL A 122 8.12 11.38 1.12
CA VAL A 122 6.91 10.68 0.66
C VAL A 122 5.71 10.98 1.55
N TRP A 123 5.85 10.85 2.87
CA TRP A 123 4.75 11.13 3.79
C TRP A 123 4.44 12.64 3.87
N LEU A 124 5.45 13.51 3.73
CA LEU A 124 5.22 14.95 3.60
C LEU A 124 4.43 15.28 2.33
N ALA A 125 4.75 14.67 1.19
CA ALA A 125 4.00 14.85 -0.05
C ALA A 125 2.53 14.43 0.11
N PHE A 126 2.27 13.29 0.78
CA PHE A 126 0.92 12.84 1.10
C PHE A 126 0.15 13.86 1.97
N ILE A 127 0.79 14.39 3.02
CA ILE A 127 0.17 15.38 3.92
C ILE A 127 -0.12 16.67 3.15
N VAL A 128 0.86 17.19 2.41
CA VAL A 128 0.72 18.43 1.61
C VAL A 128 -0.39 18.28 0.57
N TYR A 129 -0.43 17.17 -0.16
CA TYR A 129 -1.49 16.86 -1.12
C TYR A 129 -2.87 16.89 -0.45
N THR A 130 -2.99 16.24 0.71
CA THR A 130 -4.25 16.17 1.46
C THR A 130 -4.69 17.55 1.93
N VAL A 131 -3.80 18.34 2.54
CA VAL A 131 -4.10 19.68 3.06
C VAL A 131 -4.50 20.63 1.94
N ILE A 132 -3.77 20.63 0.82
CA ILE A 132 -4.13 21.43 -0.36
C ILE A 132 -5.48 20.98 -0.93
N GLY A 133 -5.73 19.67 -1.00
CA GLY A 133 -6.98 19.09 -1.49
C GLY A 133 -8.18 19.51 -0.65
N MET A 134 -8.04 19.48 0.68
CA MET A 134 -9.05 19.96 1.62
C MET A 134 -9.26 21.47 1.47
N GLY A 135 -8.21 22.28 1.33
CA GLY A 135 -8.33 23.73 1.15
C GLY A 135 -9.12 24.16 -0.10
N LYS A 136 -9.19 23.30 -1.13
CA LYS A 136 -9.98 23.53 -2.34
C LYS A 136 -11.48 23.27 -2.16
N ARG A 137 -11.88 22.62 -1.07
CA ARG A 137 -13.26 22.23 -0.78
C ARG A 137 -13.55 22.62 0.65
N LEU A 138 -14.16 23.79 0.84
CA LEU A 138 -14.54 24.27 2.16
C LEU A 138 -16.03 23.99 2.35
N SER A 139 -16.40 22.71 2.49
CA SER A 139 -17.80 22.30 2.63
C SER A 139 -18.37 22.63 4.02
N GLY A 140 -17.53 23.09 4.95
CA GLY A 140 -17.86 23.28 6.36
C GLY A 140 -17.75 22.00 7.19
N ASN A 141 -17.45 20.86 6.56
CA ASN A 141 -17.23 19.58 7.22
C ASN A 141 -15.83 19.03 6.88
N ILE A 142 -14.90 19.22 7.82
CA ILE A 142 -13.50 18.80 7.69
C ILE A 142 -13.37 17.30 7.36
N TRP A 143 -14.23 16.45 7.92
CA TRP A 143 -14.21 15.01 7.64
C TRP A 143 -14.59 14.72 6.18
N GLN A 144 -15.62 15.38 5.67
CA GLN A 144 -16.03 15.23 4.28
C GLN A 144 -14.96 15.75 3.32
N ASP A 145 -14.36 16.90 3.65
CA ASP A 145 -13.29 17.50 2.88
C ASP A 145 -12.07 16.56 2.84
N PHE A 146 -11.71 15.95 3.97
CA PHE A 146 -10.65 14.94 4.05
C PHE A 146 -10.97 13.69 3.22
N VAL A 147 -12.13 13.07 3.40
CA VAL A 147 -12.52 11.86 2.64
C VAL A 147 -12.55 12.12 1.12
N SER A 148 -12.86 13.36 0.72
CA SER A 148 -12.90 13.75 -0.69
C SER A 148 -11.53 13.72 -1.38
N THR A 149 -10.43 13.82 -0.63
CA THR A 149 -9.05 13.74 -1.18
C THR A 149 -8.59 12.32 -1.49
N LYS A 150 -9.43 11.30 -1.20
CA LYS A 150 -9.09 9.88 -1.33
C LYS A 150 -7.86 9.48 -0.49
N PRO A 151 -7.86 9.79 0.82
CA PRO A 151 -6.68 9.66 1.66
C PRO A 151 -6.21 8.21 1.78
N MET A 152 -7.11 7.22 1.77
CA MET A 152 -6.70 5.81 1.83
C MET A 152 -5.88 5.38 0.62
N PHE A 153 -6.36 5.66 -0.59
CA PHE A 153 -5.61 5.36 -1.81
C PHE A 153 -4.20 5.96 -1.75
N TRP A 154 -4.07 7.25 -1.43
CA TRP A 154 -2.76 7.90 -1.39
C TRP A 154 -1.88 7.42 -0.24
N CYS A 155 -2.48 7.00 0.88
CA CYS A 155 -1.75 6.36 1.97
C CYS A 155 -1.16 5.01 1.55
N GLU A 156 -1.90 4.19 0.80
CA GLU A 156 -1.41 2.94 0.22
C GLU A 156 -0.28 3.20 -0.79
N ILE A 157 -0.44 4.19 -1.66
CA ILE A 157 0.61 4.60 -2.61
C ILE A 157 1.86 5.09 -1.88
N ALA A 158 1.72 5.90 -0.83
CA ALA A 158 2.84 6.37 -0.03
C ALA A 158 3.61 5.20 0.61
N ALA A 159 2.89 4.25 1.23
CA ALA A 159 3.49 3.08 1.85
C ALA A 159 4.21 2.16 0.85
N LEU A 160 3.64 1.95 -0.33
CA LEU A 160 4.28 1.21 -1.42
C LEU A 160 5.52 1.97 -1.93
N SER A 161 5.40 3.28 -2.15
CA SER A 161 6.47 4.11 -2.70
C SER A 161 7.69 4.17 -1.79
N THR A 162 7.50 4.28 -0.47
CA THR A 162 8.60 4.23 0.50
C THR A 162 9.30 2.88 0.47
N THR A 163 8.53 1.79 0.51
CA THR A 163 9.05 0.42 0.52
C THR A 163 9.85 0.12 -0.74
N PHE A 164 9.28 0.36 -1.92
CA PHE A 164 9.98 0.16 -3.19
C PHE A 164 11.13 1.14 -3.40
N GLY A 165 11.00 2.39 -2.93
CA GLY A 165 12.07 3.38 -3.00
C GLY A 165 13.31 2.95 -2.22
N VAL A 166 13.13 2.45 -0.99
CA VAL A 166 14.23 1.88 -0.20
C VAL A 166 14.84 0.66 -0.88
N CYS A 167 14.01 -0.26 -1.37
CA CYS A 167 14.51 -1.42 -2.11
C CYS A 167 15.28 -1.02 -3.38
N GLY A 168 14.91 0.07 -4.05
CA GLY A 168 15.62 0.55 -5.24
C GLY A 168 16.93 1.28 -4.93
N LEU A 169 17.07 1.89 -3.75
CA LEU A 169 18.29 2.60 -3.33
C LEU A 169 19.36 1.68 -2.74
N ALA A 170 18.97 0.53 -2.20
CA ALA A 170 19.86 -0.41 -1.52
C ALA A 170 20.56 -1.41 -2.45
N LEU A 171 20.40 -1.23 -3.76
CA LEU A 171 20.48 -2.27 -4.76
C LEU A 171 21.21 -1.72 -6.00
#